data_AF-A0A9P1GGL8-F1
#
_entry.id   AF-A0A9P1GGL8-F1
#
_cell.length_a   1.000
_cell.length_b   1.000
_cell.length_c   1.000
_cell.angle_alpha   90.00
_cell.angle_beta   90.00
_cell.angle_gamma   90.00
#
_symmetry.space_group_name_H-M   'P 1'
#
loop_
_entity.id
_entity.type
_entity.pdbx_description
1 polymer ?
#
loop_
_entity_poly.entity_id
_entity_poly.type
_entity_poly.pdbx_seq_one_letter_code
_entity_poly.pdbx_strand_id
1 'polypeptide(L)'
;MVELRSSTSGAPPQELIFRFSQVDSLLGRLAQMPELRDVALPRLPPKNTLRSLVSGRFDDAFLEERQGLLTKFFEDLSAALNGKYSEVGNVLELCEPLGEFVALAARAGNAAEAEAVAAVEAAIRREEDRQIIASQNAEYEESLRQDELRRIEEAEKAEREQQAAREEAKRQEEEAAKALELEEALKMRREKFALENPVPSAGEPQAMMRFRAPSGATIQRAFPDSATVSTLFEFAAVSEWDGPKWGETFDLRTSFPVKNLKGMESQTLREAGLCPSAMLLVAQDS
;
A
#
# COMPACT_ATOMS: atom_id res chain seq x y z
N MET A 1 40.35 22.82 34.86
CA MET A 1 39.49 23.71 35.66
C MET A 1 39.27 23.00 36.99
N VAL A 2 39.15 23.69 38.12
CA VAL A 2 38.91 23.02 39.42
C VAL A 2 37.51 23.36 39.88
N GLU A 3 36.77 22.32 40.27
CA GLU A 3 35.42 22.39 40.85
C GLU A 3 35.49 22.12 42.36
N LEU A 4 34.98 23.06 43.16
CA LEU A 4 34.77 22.87 44.59
C LEU A 4 33.33 23.21 44.94
N ARG A 5 32.69 22.37 45.74
CA ARG A 5 31.39 22.66 46.32
C ARG A 5 31.61 23.39 47.64
N SER A 6 31.20 24.65 47.70
CA SER A 6 31.20 25.38 48.97
C SER A 6 29.89 25.15 49.71
N SER A 7 29.95 24.72 50.97
CA SER A 7 28.83 24.77 51.91
C SER A 7 29.20 25.75 53.02
N THR A 8 28.79 26.99 52.88
CA THR A 8 28.89 28.01 53.94
C THR A 8 27.54 28.12 54.64
N SER A 9 27.56 28.34 55.96
CA SER A 9 26.35 28.49 56.76
C SER A 9 25.48 29.64 56.21
N GLY A 10 24.32 29.30 55.64
CA GLY A 10 23.31 30.26 55.17
C GLY A 10 23.23 30.52 53.65
N ALA A 11 24.10 29.95 52.81
CA ALA A 11 24.02 30.06 51.35
C ALA A 11 23.76 28.69 50.70
N PRO A 12 22.99 28.62 49.58
CA PRO A 12 22.82 27.38 48.84
C PRO A 12 24.19 26.89 48.33
N PRO A 13 24.44 25.57 48.30
CA PRO A 13 25.71 25.03 47.83
C PRO A 13 25.96 25.47 46.39
N GLN A 14 27.09 26.13 46.15
CA GLN A 14 27.49 26.61 44.83
C GLN A 14 28.77 25.92 44.37
N GLU A 15 28.79 25.58 43.08
CA GLU A 15 29.96 25.04 42.40
C GLU A 15 30.90 26.19 42.02
N LEU A 16 32.10 26.15 42.59
CA LEU A 16 33.13 27.15 42.36
C LEU A 16 34.08 26.64 41.29
N ILE A 17 34.10 27.34 40.17
CA ILE A 17 34.97 27.04 39.04
C ILE A 17 36.10 28.06 38.99
N PHE A 18 37.34 27.60 39.17
CA PHE A 18 38.51 28.46 39.12
C PHE A 18 39.75 27.77 38.56
N ARG A 19 40.74 28.59 38.21
CA ARG A 19 42.08 28.17 37.78
C ARG A 19 43.01 28.23 38.98
N PHE A 20 43.98 27.33 38.98
CA PHE A 20 44.99 27.28 40.03
C PHE A 20 45.79 28.59 40.18
N SER A 21 46.01 29.32 39.07
CA SER A 21 46.62 30.65 39.08
C SER A 21 45.79 31.70 39.82
N GLN A 22 44.46 31.53 39.91
CA GLN A 22 43.60 32.42 40.67
C GLN A 22 43.75 32.17 42.19
N VAL A 23 43.99 30.92 42.61
CA VAL A 23 44.31 30.59 44.01
C VAL A 23 45.70 31.13 44.40
N ASP A 24 46.67 30.99 43.51
CA ASP A 24 48.02 31.55 43.66
C ASP A 24 47.96 33.09 43.82
N SER A 25 47.16 33.75 42.97
CA SER A 25 46.93 35.19 43.04
C SER A 25 46.17 35.61 44.30
N LEU A 26 45.19 34.82 44.75
CA LEU A 26 44.47 35.06 46.00
C LEU A 26 45.44 35.06 47.19
N LEU A 27 46.27 34.03 47.32
CA LEU A 27 47.27 33.97 48.40
C LEU A 27 48.26 35.14 48.35
N GLY A 28 48.70 35.53 47.15
CA GLY A 28 49.56 36.70 46.98
C GLY A 28 48.91 37.99 47.48
N ARG A 29 47.60 38.17 47.25
CA ARG A 29 46.83 39.31 47.77
C ARG A 29 46.64 39.23 49.28
N LEU A 30 46.29 38.06 49.82
CA LEU A 30 46.13 37.84 51.26
C LEU A 30 47.43 38.11 52.04
N ALA A 31 48.59 37.69 51.50
CA ALA A 31 49.89 37.92 52.11
C ALA A 31 50.31 39.40 52.15
N GLN A 32 49.73 40.24 51.27
CA GLN A 32 49.98 41.69 51.26
C GLN A 32 49.10 42.46 52.25
N MET A 33 48.06 41.82 52.81
CA MET A 33 47.17 42.46 53.78
C MET A 33 47.88 42.69 55.12
N PRO A 34 47.96 43.94 55.62
CA PRO A 34 48.59 44.23 56.90
C PRO A 34 47.94 43.49 58.08
N GLU A 35 46.63 43.28 58.01
CA GLU A 35 45.80 42.66 59.04
C GLU A 35 46.02 41.16 59.20
N LEU A 36 46.65 40.52 58.22
CA LEU A 36 46.90 39.07 58.18
C LEU A 36 48.38 38.71 58.43
N ARG A 37 49.23 39.68 58.79
CA ARG A 37 50.68 39.44 59.00
C ARG A 37 50.98 38.45 60.13
N ASP A 38 50.09 38.37 61.11
CA ASP A 38 50.15 37.47 62.27
C ASP A 38 49.42 36.14 62.03
N VAL A 39 48.79 35.96 60.86
CA VAL A 39 48.03 34.76 60.50
C VAL A 39 48.90 33.85 59.63
N ALA A 40 49.08 32.60 60.05
CA ALA A 40 49.79 31.60 59.27
C ALA A 40 48.91 31.08 58.12
N LEU A 41 49.07 31.66 56.92
CA LEU A 41 48.35 31.21 55.72
C LEU A 41 48.82 29.82 55.27
N PRO A 42 47.89 28.94 54.83
CA PRO A 42 48.25 27.61 54.35
C PRO A 42 49.07 27.69 53.06
N ARG A 43 49.91 26.67 52.85
CA ARG A 43 50.71 26.56 51.63
C ARG A 43 49.85 26.04 50.50
N LEU A 44 50.05 26.63 49.32
CA LEU A 44 49.38 26.18 48.11
C LEU A 44 49.77 24.72 47.79
N PRO A 45 48.81 23.83 47.48
CA PRO A 45 49.12 22.45 47.13
C PRO A 45 50.00 22.38 45.86
N PRO A 46 50.78 21.32 45.64
CA PRO A 46 51.67 21.27 44.49
C PRO A 46 50.90 21.27 43.15
N LYS A 47 51.40 22.02 42.15
CA LYS A 47 50.81 22.10 40.79
C LYS A 47 50.82 20.75 40.05
N ASN A 48 51.78 19.87 40.37
CA ASN A 48 51.92 18.51 39.85
C ASN A 48 52.09 17.56 41.04
N THR A 49 51.35 16.46 41.11
CA THR A 49 51.60 15.35 42.06
C THR A 49 52.54 14.31 41.43
N LEU A 50 53.18 13.46 42.24
CA LEU A 50 54.00 12.35 41.73
C LEU A 50 53.21 11.46 40.75
N ARG A 51 51.90 11.31 40.99
CA ARG A 51 50.98 10.59 40.11
C ARG A 51 50.77 11.29 38.76
N SER A 52 50.64 12.62 38.74
CA SER A 52 50.52 13.41 37.50
C SER A 52 51.72 13.32 36.56
N LEU A 53 52.91 12.96 37.10
CA LEU A 53 54.13 12.73 36.33
C LEU A 53 54.18 11.35 35.68
N VAL A 54 53.35 10.40 36.14
CA VAL A 54 53.34 9.00 35.70
C VAL A 54 52.12 8.66 34.84
N SER A 55 50.95 9.24 35.13
CA SER A 55 49.65 8.85 34.55
C SER A 55 48.99 9.92 33.66
N GLY A 56 49.58 11.11 33.57
CA GLY A 56 49.03 12.23 32.79
C GLY A 56 48.12 13.15 33.63
N ARG A 57 47.90 14.37 33.15
CA ARG A 57 47.23 15.46 33.89
C ARG A 57 45.68 15.39 33.91
N PHE A 58 45.11 14.35 33.31
CA PHE A 58 43.66 14.17 33.12
C PHE A 58 43.16 12.80 33.58
N ASP A 59 43.95 12.08 34.39
CA ASP A 59 43.49 10.85 35.05
C ASP A 59 42.47 11.21 36.15
N ASP A 60 41.34 10.50 36.21
CA ASP A 60 40.27 10.72 37.19
C ASP A 60 40.82 10.60 38.62
N ALA A 61 41.72 9.65 38.83
CA ALA A 61 42.36 9.43 40.12
C ALA A 61 43.34 10.55 40.51
N PHE A 62 43.85 11.32 39.54
CA PHE A 62 44.63 12.55 39.80
C PHE A 62 43.69 13.74 40.09
N LEU A 63 42.56 13.83 39.41
CA LEU A 63 41.56 14.88 39.65
C LEU A 63 40.97 14.76 41.06
N GLU A 64 40.61 13.56 41.51
CA GLU A 64 40.14 13.29 42.87
C GLU A 64 41.20 13.64 43.94
N GLU A 65 42.45 13.16 43.77
CA GLU A 65 43.56 13.47 44.68
C GLU A 65 43.77 14.99 44.80
N ARG A 66 43.75 15.68 43.65
CA ARG A 66 43.91 17.13 43.58
C ARG A 66 42.74 17.87 44.20
N GLN A 67 41.52 17.39 44.00
CA GLN A 67 40.33 17.97 44.61
C GLN A 67 40.42 17.86 46.14
N GLY A 68 40.79 16.69 46.67
CA GLY A 68 41.00 16.50 48.11
C GLY A 68 42.05 17.44 48.71
N LEU A 69 43.17 17.64 48.00
CA LEU A 69 44.21 18.61 48.42
C LEU A 69 43.71 20.06 48.42
N LEU A 70 42.89 20.43 47.44
CA LEU A 70 42.32 21.77 47.36
C LEU A 70 41.23 22.00 48.40
N THR A 71 40.36 21.03 48.64
CA THR A 71 39.37 21.06 49.73
C THR A 71 40.06 21.29 51.06
N LYS A 72 41.08 20.48 51.38
CA LYS A 72 41.86 20.64 52.61
C LYS A 72 42.53 22.01 52.69
N PHE A 73 43.11 22.48 51.59
CA PHE A 73 43.71 23.82 51.54
C PHE A 73 42.70 24.94 51.85
N PHE A 74 41.49 24.88 51.28
CA PHE A 74 40.45 25.88 51.53
C PHE A 74 39.84 25.75 52.94
N GLU A 75 39.76 24.55 53.50
CA GLU A 75 39.40 24.33 54.90
C GLU A 75 40.43 24.97 55.84
N ASP A 76 41.72 24.72 55.62
CA ASP A 76 42.82 25.31 56.40
C ASP A 76 42.83 26.84 56.25
N LEU A 77 42.59 27.36 55.04
CA LEU A 77 42.52 28.80 54.77
C LEU A 77 41.33 29.44 55.48
N SER A 78 40.17 28.80 55.38
CA SER A 78 38.95 29.24 56.04
C SER A 78 39.13 29.22 57.56
N ALA A 79 39.73 28.18 58.13
CA ALA A 79 40.01 28.10 59.56
C ALA A 79 40.95 29.22 60.03
N ALA A 80 42.03 29.49 59.27
CA ALA A 80 42.97 30.56 59.58
C ALA A 80 42.32 31.95 59.54
N LEU A 81 41.48 32.22 58.52
CA LEU A 81 40.79 33.51 58.38
C LEU A 81 39.63 33.67 59.37
N ASN A 82 38.85 32.62 59.62
CA ASN A 82 37.81 32.63 60.66
C ASN A 82 38.43 32.84 62.04
N GLY A 83 39.59 32.28 62.33
CA GLY A 83 40.30 32.56 63.60
C GLY A 83 40.60 34.04 63.83
N LYS A 84 40.77 34.83 62.75
CA LYS A 84 41.02 36.28 62.81
C LYS A 84 39.75 37.13 62.82
N TYR A 85 38.76 36.76 62.00
CA TYR A 85 37.58 37.59 61.75
C TYR A 85 36.28 37.09 62.42
N SER A 86 36.28 35.92 63.07
CA SER A 86 35.07 35.32 63.67
C SER A 86 34.38 36.21 64.71
N GLU A 87 35.13 37.07 65.40
CA GLU A 87 34.58 38.03 66.37
C GLU A 87 33.97 39.28 65.70
N VAL A 88 34.30 39.53 64.43
CA VAL A 88 33.98 40.77 63.71
C VAL A 88 32.85 40.58 62.70
N GLY A 89 32.73 39.39 62.08
CA GLY A 89 31.67 39.11 61.10
C GLY A 89 32.02 38.04 60.09
N ASN A 90 31.32 38.01 58.96
CA ASN A 90 31.53 37.03 57.90
C ASN A 90 32.86 37.29 57.17
N VAL A 91 33.75 36.29 57.16
CA VAL A 91 35.06 36.36 56.49
C VAL A 91 34.94 36.76 55.01
N LEU A 92 33.89 36.36 54.30
CA LEU A 92 33.72 36.71 52.88
C LEU A 92 33.38 38.19 52.66
N GLU A 93 32.79 38.85 53.67
CA GLU A 93 32.47 40.29 53.63
C GLU A 93 33.63 41.13 54.13
N LEU A 94 34.40 40.61 55.09
CA LEU A 94 35.52 41.30 55.73
C LEU A 94 36.84 41.10 54.99
N CYS A 95 37.00 40.01 54.24
CA CYS A 95 38.17 39.72 53.44
C CYS A 95 37.85 39.90 51.94
N GLU A 96 37.96 41.14 51.47
CA GLU A 96 37.66 41.53 50.08
C GLU A 96 38.33 40.62 49.03
N PRO A 97 39.63 40.27 49.11
CA PRO A 97 40.25 39.39 48.10
C PRO A 97 39.59 38.00 48.02
N LEU A 98 39.14 37.45 49.15
CA LEU A 98 38.48 36.14 49.19
C LEU A 98 37.03 36.25 48.69
N GLY A 99 36.30 37.29 49.09
CA GLY A 99 34.94 37.55 48.61
C GLY A 99 34.88 37.70 47.08
N GLU A 100 35.79 38.47 46.49
CA GLU A 100 35.92 38.63 45.04
C GLU A 100 36.24 37.31 44.32
N PHE A 101 37.16 36.52 44.89
CA PHE A 101 37.54 35.22 44.33
C PHE A 101 36.36 34.26 44.29
N VAL A 102 35.61 34.13 45.39
CA VAL A 102 34.44 33.25 45.48
C VAL A 102 33.34 33.72 44.53
N ALA A 103 33.07 35.03 44.46
CA ALA A 103 32.07 35.57 43.54
C ALA A 103 32.42 35.32 42.06
N LEU A 104 33.69 35.45 41.68
CA LEU A 104 34.15 35.17 40.32
C LEU A 104 34.06 33.68 40.00
N ALA A 105 34.46 32.81 40.93
CA ALA A 105 34.43 31.37 40.75
C ALA A 105 32.98 30.82 40.67
N ALA A 106 32.07 31.37 41.46
CA ALA A 106 30.64 31.03 41.40
C ALA A 106 30.00 31.45 40.06
N ARG A 107 30.32 32.64 39.55
CA ARG A 107 29.85 33.09 38.23
C ARG A 107 30.33 32.19 37.11
N ALA A 108 31.57 31.72 37.18
CA ALA A 108 32.11 30.78 36.22
C ALA A 108 31.41 29.40 36.30
N GLY A 109 31.08 28.95 37.51
CA GLY A 109 30.25 27.75 37.76
C GLY A 109 28.91 27.82 37.06
N ASN A 110 28.14 28.86 37.36
CA ASN A 110 26.80 29.04 36.79
C ASN A 110 26.82 29.18 35.26
N ALA A 111 27.85 29.80 34.69
CA ALA A 111 27.99 29.94 33.24
C ALA A 111 28.25 28.58 32.55
N ALA A 112 29.09 27.73 33.14
CA ALA A 112 29.37 26.40 32.63
C ALA A 112 28.15 25.49 32.72
N GLU A 113 27.39 25.56 33.82
CA GLU A 113 26.14 24.83 33.98
C GLU A 113 25.10 25.25 32.92
N ALA A 114 24.93 26.57 32.70
CA ALA A 114 24.01 27.09 31.69
C ALA A 114 24.40 26.64 30.26
N GLU A 115 25.70 26.60 29.95
CA GLU A 115 26.19 26.10 28.66
C GLU A 115 25.91 24.60 28.49
N ALA A 116 26.11 23.80 29.54
CA ALA A 116 25.81 22.37 29.51
C ALA A 116 24.30 22.11 29.29
N VAL A 117 23.43 22.84 29.99
CA VAL A 117 21.98 22.75 29.80
C VAL A 117 21.60 23.13 28.36
N ALA A 118 22.13 24.24 27.84
CA ALA A 118 21.86 24.66 26.46
C ALA A 118 22.35 23.63 25.43
N ALA A 119 23.49 22.98 25.68
CA ALA A 119 24.01 21.92 24.81
C ALA A 119 23.10 20.68 24.79
N VAL A 120 22.57 20.28 25.94
CA VAL A 120 21.60 19.18 26.07
C VAL A 120 20.30 19.53 25.36
N GLU A 121 19.73 20.73 25.59
CA GLU A 121 18.51 21.17 24.90
C GLU A 121 18.70 21.21 23.37
N ALA A 122 19.84 21.70 22.90
CA ALA A 122 20.16 21.70 21.47
C ALA A 122 20.32 20.28 20.91
N ALA A 123 20.82 19.32 21.69
CA ALA A 123 20.89 17.93 21.28
C ALA A 123 19.49 17.29 21.19
N ILE A 124 18.62 17.55 22.16
CA ILE A 124 17.23 17.07 22.16
C ILE A 124 16.49 17.59 20.93
N ARG A 125 16.54 18.90 20.66
CA ARG A 125 15.85 19.50 19.50
C ARG A 125 16.31 18.91 18.16
N ARG A 126 17.62 18.67 18.00
CA ARG A 126 18.14 18.03 16.77
C ARG A 126 17.62 16.61 16.60
N GLU A 127 17.43 15.88 17.68
CA GLU A 127 16.91 14.52 17.64
C GLU A 127 15.40 14.52 17.31
N GLU A 128 14.64 15.43 17.92
CA GLU A 128 13.23 15.65 17.59
C GLU A 128 13.05 16.01 16.10
N ASP A 129 13.84 16.96 15.58
CA ASP A 129 13.80 17.35 14.18
C ASP A 129 14.11 16.17 13.24
N ARG A 130 15.09 15.33 13.60
CA ARG A 130 15.41 14.12 12.84
C ARG A 130 14.26 13.12 12.83
N GLN A 131 13.61 12.91 13.97
CA GLN A 131 12.47 12.00 14.08
C GLN A 131 11.28 12.49 13.26
N ILE A 132 11.00 13.79 13.28
CA ILE A 132 9.94 14.41 12.47
C ILE A 132 10.22 14.25 10.97
N ILE A 133 11.45 14.49 10.53
CA ILE A 133 11.83 14.29 9.12
C ILE A 133 11.71 12.82 8.73
N ALA A 134 12.16 11.91 9.60
CA ALA A 134 12.09 10.47 9.34
C ALA A 134 10.63 9.98 9.24
N SER A 135 9.74 10.46 10.11
CA SER A 135 8.32 10.09 10.05
C SER A 135 7.64 10.61 8.79
N GLN A 136 7.87 11.89 8.43
CA GLN A 136 7.31 12.49 7.21
C GLN A 136 7.80 11.78 5.95
N ASN A 137 9.08 11.43 5.89
CA ASN A 137 9.63 10.68 4.76
C ASN A 137 9.00 9.29 4.65
N ALA A 138 8.81 8.58 5.77
CA ALA A 138 8.16 7.27 5.78
C ALA A 138 6.70 7.33 5.31
N GLU A 139 5.94 8.32 5.78
CA GLU A 139 4.56 8.56 5.35
C GLU A 139 4.47 8.89 3.85
N TYR A 140 5.40 9.72 3.36
CA TYR A 140 5.46 10.07 1.94
C TYR A 140 5.79 8.87 1.06
N GLU A 141 6.77 8.05 1.45
CA GLU A 141 7.11 6.81 0.73
C GLU A 141 5.97 5.78 0.76
N GLU A 142 5.21 5.70 1.85
CA GLU A 142 4.02 4.86 1.93
C GLU A 142 2.92 5.36 0.98
N SER A 143 2.65 6.68 0.97
CA SER A 143 1.68 7.27 0.06
C SER A 143 2.03 7.03 -1.41
N LEU A 144 3.31 7.18 -1.78
CA LEU A 144 3.78 6.91 -3.14
C LEU A 144 3.55 5.45 -3.53
N ARG A 145 3.85 4.50 -2.63
CA ARG A 145 3.63 3.07 -2.88
C ARG A 145 2.15 2.75 -3.05
N GLN A 146 1.27 3.34 -2.25
CA GLN A 146 -0.17 3.15 -2.38
C GLN A 146 -0.71 3.72 -3.70
N ASP A 147 -0.20 4.86 -4.16
CA ASP A 147 -0.57 5.43 -5.45
C ASP A 147 -0.07 4.57 -6.63
N GLU A 148 1.14 4.03 -6.54
CA GLU A 148 1.68 3.10 -7.54
C GLU A 148 0.85 1.81 -7.61
N LEU A 149 0.52 1.21 -6.46
CA LEU A 149 -0.33 0.02 -6.40
C LEU A 149 -1.71 0.27 -7.02
N ARG A 150 -2.35 1.39 -6.69
CA ARG A 150 -3.65 1.76 -7.27
C ARG A 150 -3.56 1.90 -8.80
N ARG A 151 -2.51 2.53 -9.32
CA ARG A 151 -2.31 2.66 -10.78
C ARG A 151 -2.13 1.30 -11.46
N ILE A 152 -1.38 0.39 -10.84
CA ILE A 152 -1.19 -0.97 -11.37
C ILE A 152 -2.52 -1.72 -11.38
N GLU A 153 -3.29 -1.68 -10.28
CA GLU A 153 -4.60 -2.32 -10.18
C GLU A 153 -5.60 -1.77 -11.21
N GLU A 154 -5.64 -0.45 -11.41
CA GLU A 154 -6.48 0.19 -12.42
C GLU A 154 -6.07 -0.21 -13.85
N ALA A 155 -4.77 -0.27 -14.13
CA ALA A 155 -4.25 -0.71 -15.43
C ALA A 155 -4.58 -2.17 -15.71
N GLU A 156 -4.37 -3.07 -14.73
CA GLU A 156 -4.73 -4.48 -14.87
C GLU A 156 -6.23 -4.67 -15.07
N LYS A 157 -7.06 -3.92 -14.32
CA LYS A 157 -8.51 -3.99 -14.47
C LYS A 157 -8.94 -3.52 -15.86
N ALA A 158 -8.39 -2.42 -16.35
CA ALA A 158 -8.67 -1.92 -17.69
C ALA A 158 -8.22 -2.90 -18.78
N GLU A 159 -7.06 -3.55 -18.61
CA GLU A 159 -6.58 -4.58 -19.55
C GLU A 159 -7.51 -5.80 -19.57
N ARG A 160 -7.94 -6.29 -18.39
CA ARG A 160 -8.90 -7.41 -18.29
C ARG A 160 -10.25 -7.06 -18.91
N GLU A 161 -10.76 -5.86 -18.68
CA GLU A 161 -12.01 -5.39 -19.29
C GLU A 161 -11.89 -5.29 -20.82
N GLN A 162 -10.77 -4.76 -21.34
CA GLN A 162 -10.52 -4.72 -22.78
C GLN A 162 -10.39 -6.11 -23.38
N GLN A 163 -9.73 -7.04 -22.69
CA GLN A 163 -9.59 -8.41 -23.17
C GLN A 163 -10.94 -9.13 -23.20
N ALA A 164 -11.75 -9.02 -22.14
CA ALA A 164 -13.09 -9.57 -22.09
C ALA A 164 -13.98 -9.01 -23.20
N ALA A 165 -13.95 -7.69 -23.44
CA ALA A 165 -14.71 -7.05 -24.51
C ALA A 165 -14.27 -7.54 -25.90
N ARG A 166 -12.96 -7.76 -26.12
CA ARG A 166 -12.44 -8.31 -27.39
C ARG A 166 -12.86 -9.77 -27.60
N GLU A 167 -12.83 -10.58 -26.55
CA GLU A 167 -13.27 -11.98 -26.63
C GLU A 167 -14.77 -12.08 -26.89
N GLU A 168 -15.58 -11.24 -26.25
CA GLU A 168 -17.02 -11.17 -26.48
C GLU A 168 -17.32 -10.70 -27.91
N ALA A 169 -16.66 -9.65 -28.39
CA ALA A 169 -16.81 -9.18 -29.76
C ALA A 169 -16.45 -10.27 -30.80
N LYS A 170 -15.38 -11.02 -30.57
CA LYS A 170 -15.01 -12.15 -31.44
C LYS A 170 -16.06 -13.26 -31.43
N ARG A 171 -16.62 -13.61 -30.27
CA ARG A 171 -17.68 -14.61 -30.18
C ARG A 171 -18.93 -14.17 -30.93
N GLN A 172 -19.33 -12.90 -30.77
CA GLN A 172 -20.47 -12.34 -31.49
C GLN A 172 -20.23 -12.33 -33.01
N GLU A 173 -19.03 -11.98 -33.45
CA GLU A 173 -18.66 -12.00 -34.87
C GLU A 173 -18.68 -13.43 -35.44
N GLU A 174 -18.14 -14.41 -34.71
CA GLU A 174 -18.18 -15.82 -35.11
C GLU A 174 -19.60 -16.39 -35.15
N GLU A 175 -20.46 -16.04 -34.18
CA GLU A 175 -21.87 -16.44 -34.16
C GLU A 175 -22.65 -15.81 -35.31
N ALA A 176 -22.43 -14.52 -35.59
CA ALA A 176 -23.04 -13.82 -36.70
C ALA A 176 -22.60 -14.41 -38.05
N ALA A 177 -21.31 -14.73 -38.20
CA ALA A 177 -20.77 -15.37 -39.40
C ALA A 177 -21.38 -16.76 -39.62
N LYS A 178 -21.49 -17.58 -38.57
CA LYS A 178 -22.14 -18.90 -38.63
C LYS A 178 -23.62 -18.81 -38.97
N ALA A 179 -24.32 -17.82 -38.41
CA ALA A 179 -25.73 -17.59 -38.71
C ALA A 179 -25.93 -17.20 -40.18
N LEU A 180 -25.08 -16.33 -40.72
CA LEU A 180 -25.10 -15.93 -42.13
C LEU A 180 -24.80 -17.13 -43.05
N GLU A 181 -23.78 -17.93 -42.73
CA GLU A 181 -23.42 -19.11 -43.52
C GLU A 181 -24.56 -20.14 -43.55
N LEU A 182 -25.22 -20.36 -42.41
CA LEU A 182 -26.39 -21.24 -42.33
C LEU A 182 -27.54 -20.70 -43.18
N GLU A 183 -27.82 -19.40 -43.11
CA GLU A 183 -28.88 -18.75 -43.90
C GLU A 183 -28.61 -18.87 -45.41
N GLU A 184 -27.37 -18.61 -45.84
CA GLU A 184 -26.96 -18.75 -47.24
C GLU A 184 -27.05 -20.21 -47.71
N ALA A 185 -26.59 -21.17 -46.89
CA ALA A 185 -26.71 -22.59 -47.21
C ALA A 185 -28.17 -23.04 -47.36
N LEU A 186 -29.06 -22.54 -46.49
CA LEU A 186 -30.51 -22.80 -46.59
C LEU A 186 -31.11 -22.19 -47.83
N LYS A 187 -30.74 -20.95 -48.17
CA LYS A 187 -31.19 -20.29 -49.39
C LYS A 187 -30.78 -21.06 -50.64
N MET A 188 -29.52 -21.45 -50.74
CA MET A 188 -29.02 -22.27 -51.86
C MET A 188 -29.77 -23.60 -51.95
N ARG A 189 -30.08 -24.23 -50.80
CA ARG A 189 -30.85 -25.47 -50.78
C ARG A 189 -32.30 -25.27 -51.20
N ARG A 190 -32.95 -24.16 -50.82
CA ARG A 190 -34.30 -23.76 -51.29
C ARG A 190 -34.33 -23.65 -52.80
N GLU A 191 -33.37 -22.92 -53.37
CA GLU A 191 -33.24 -22.71 -54.80
C GLU A 191 -33.03 -24.04 -55.54
N LYS A 192 -32.14 -24.89 -55.03
CA LYS A 192 -31.91 -26.24 -55.57
C LYS A 192 -33.17 -27.12 -55.51
N PHE A 193 -33.86 -27.14 -54.37
CA PHE A 193 -35.10 -27.90 -54.21
C PHE A 193 -36.18 -27.45 -55.19
N ALA A 194 -36.32 -26.13 -55.40
CA ALA A 194 -37.27 -25.57 -56.34
C ALA A 194 -36.96 -25.97 -57.80
N LEU A 195 -35.68 -26.05 -58.17
CA LEU A 195 -35.23 -26.48 -59.49
C LEU A 195 -35.45 -27.98 -59.72
N GLU A 196 -35.12 -28.82 -58.73
CA GLU A 196 -35.25 -30.28 -58.83
C GLU A 196 -36.71 -30.76 -58.74
N ASN A 197 -37.57 -30.00 -58.05
CA ASN A 197 -38.97 -30.35 -57.83
C ASN A 197 -39.90 -29.23 -58.33
N PRO A 198 -39.97 -28.96 -59.64
CA PRO A 198 -40.83 -27.92 -60.17
C PRO A 198 -42.31 -28.17 -59.83
N VAL A 199 -43.08 -27.09 -59.71
CA VAL A 199 -44.53 -27.20 -59.50
C VAL A 199 -45.18 -27.79 -60.77
N PRO A 200 -46.01 -28.83 -60.66
CA PRO A 200 -46.69 -29.43 -61.81
C PRO A 200 -47.52 -28.41 -62.59
N SER A 201 -47.55 -28.55 -63.92
CA SER A 201 -48.38 -27.70 -64.79
C SER A 201 -49.86 -28.10 -64.68
N ALA A 202 -50.75 -27.15 -65.00
CA ALA A 202 -52.19 -27.41 -65.00
C ALA A 202 -52.54 -28.55 -65.99
N GLY A 203 -53.01 -29.68 -65.46
CA GLY A 203 -53.38 -30.87 -66.24
C GLY A 203 -52.47 -32.09 -66.02
N GLU A 204 -51.33 -31.92 -65.36
CA GLU A 204 -50.46 -33.04 -64.97
C GLU A 204 -50.98 -33.75 -63.70
N PRO A 205 -50.74 -35.06 -63.54
CA PRO A 205 -51.05 -35.77 -62.31
C PRO A 205 -50.30 -35.16 -61.11
N GLN A 206 -51.05 -34.51 -60.21
CA GLN A 206 -50.50 -33.80 -59.06
C GLN A 206 -51.22 -34.16 -57.77
N ALA A 207 -50.50 -34.02 -56.66
CA ALA A 207 -51.00 -34.19 -55.31
C ALA A 207 -50.84 -32.88 -54.53
N MET A 208 -51.93 -32.41 -53.92
CA MET A 208 -51.93 -31.18 -53.11
C MET A 208 -51.58 -31.50 -51.66
N MET A 209 -50.40 -31.08 -51.21
CA MET A 209 -49.91 -31.35 -49.85
C MET A 209 -50.03 -30.11 -48.99
N ARG A 210 -50.74 -30.23 -47.87
CA ARG A 210 -50.83 -29.18 -46.85
C ARG A 210 -50.11 -29.64 -45.59
N PHE A 211 -49.11 -28.88 -45.16
CA PHE A 211 -48.34 -29.12 -43.96
C PHE A 211 -48.85 -28.22 -42.84
N ARG A 212 -48.89 -28.74 -41.62
CA ARG A 212 -49.26 -27.99 -40.42
C ARG A 212 -48.26 -28.25 -39.32
N ALA A 213 -47.68 -27.16 -38.83
CA ALA A 213 -46.76 -27.17 -37.72
C ALA A 213 -47.50 -27.30 -36.37
N PRO A 214 -46.82 -27.72 -35.30
CA PRO A 214 -47.37 -27.70 -33.94
C PRO A 214 -47.85 -26.32 -33.50
N SER A 215 -47.22 -25.24 -33.99
CA SER A 215 -47.64 -23.85 -33.73
C SER A 215 -48.98 -23.48 -34.38
N GLY A 216 -49.47 -24.32 -35.30
CA GLY A 216 -50.67 -24.06 -36.09
C GLY A 216 -50.40 -23.38 -37.43
N ALA A 217 -49.16 -22.95 -37.70
CA ALA A 217 -48.78 -22.44 -39.01
C ALA A 217 -48.96 -23.51 -40.09
N THR A 218 -49.37 -23.09 -41.29
CA THR A 218 -49.62 -24.00 -42.41
C THR A 218 -48.96 -23.52 -43.69
N ILE A 219 -48.38 -24.45 -44.44
CA ILE A 219 -47.89 -24.22 -45.80
C ILE A 219 -48.52 -25.26 -46.74
N GLN A 220 -48.77 -24.90 -47.99
CA GLN A 220 -49.36 -25.78 -48.98
C GLN A 220 -48.60 -25.70 -50.30
N ARG A 221 -48.37 -26.84 -50.94
CA ARG A 221 -47.71 -26.93 -52.25
C ARG A 221 -48.22 -28.14 -53.03
N ALA A 222 -48.31 -28.00 -54.35
CA ALA A 222 -48.57 -29.10 -55.28
C ALA A 222 -47.28 -29.83 -55.62
N PHE A 223 -47.34 -31.16 -55.65
CA PHE A 223 -46.23 -32.03 -56.03
C PHE A 223 -46.68 -32.98 -57.15
N PRO A 224 -45.78 -33.42 -58.05
CA PRO A 224 -46.08 -34.51 -58.97
C PRO A 224 -46.50 -35.77 -58.18
N ASP A 225 -47.43 -36.56 -58.70
CA ASP A 225 -47.85 -37.81 -58.04
C ASP A 225 -46.74 -38.87 -57.95
N SER A 226 -45.73 -38.75 -58.82
CA SER A 226 -44.50 -39.53 -58.88
C SER A 226 -43.41 -39.05 -57.91
N ALA A 227 -43.59 -37.89 -57.26
CA ALA A 227 -42.65 -37.43 -56.25
C ALA A 227 -42.58 -38.41 -55.08
N THR A 228 -41.44 -38.49 -54.41
CA THR A 228 -41.28 -39.40 -53.27
C THR A 228 -41.72 -38.74 -51.96
N VAL A 229 -41.99 -39.55 -50.95
CA VAL A 229 -42.27 -39.06 -49.60
C VAL A 229 -41.06 -38.28 -49.04
N SER A 230 -39.83 -38.65 -49.39
CA SER A 230 -38.60 -37.91 -49.04
C SER A 230 -38.67 -36.43 -49.46
N THR A 231 -39.22 -36.14 -50.63
CA THR A 231 -39.40 -34.76 -51.14
C THR A 231 -40.30 -33.92 -50.21
N LEU A 232 -41.25 -34.55 -49.52
CA LEU A 232 -42.13 -33.85 -48.57
C LEU A 232 -41.39 -33.46 -47.29
N PHE A 233 -40.53 -34.34 -46.77
CA PHE A 233 -39.67 -34.06 -45.63
C PHE A 233 -38.68 -32.92 -45.96
N GLU A 234 -38.02 -32.99 -47.13
CA GLU A 234 -37.11 -31.93 -47.54
C GLU A 234 -37.85 -30.60 -47.73
N PHE A 235 -39.03 -30.59 -48.35
CA PHE A 235 -39.84 -29.37 -48.49
C PHE A 235 -40.20 -28.77 -47.12
N ALA A 236 -40.65 -29.60 -46.17
CA ALA A 236 -41.02 -29.15 -44.83
C ALA A 236 -39.84 -28.50 -44.09
N ALA A 237 -38.63 -29.06 -44.23
CA ALA A 237 -37.41 -28.59 -43.57
C ALA A 237 -36.79 -27.34 -44.23
N VAL A 238 -36.94 -27.22 -45.56
CA VAL A 238 -36.30 -26.17 -46.35
C VAL A 238 -37.21 -24.96 -46.54
N SER A 239 -38.53 -25.06 -46.39
CA SER A 239 -39.45 -23.94 -46.64
C SER A 239 -39.37 -22.78 -45.62
N GLU A 240 -39.76 -21.58 -46.05
CA GLU A 240 -39.91 -20.41 -45.19
C GLU A 240 -41.25 -20.42 -44.47
N TRP A 241 -41.33 -21.16 -43.38
CA TRP A 241 -42.51 -21.21 -42.52
C TRP A 241 -42.12 -21.51 -41.08
N ASP A 242 -43.09 -21.40 -40.18
CA ASP A 242 -42.95 -21.73 -38.76
C ASP A 242 -43.14 -23.24 -38.53
N GLY A 243 -42.37 -24.04 -39.27
CA GLY A 243 -42.30 -25.48 -39.16
C GLY A 243 -40.90 -25.97 -38.79
N PRO A 244 -40.58 -27.25 -39.02
CA PRO A 244 -39.30 -27.82 -38.63
C PRO A 244 -38.16 -27.14 -39.39
N LYS A 245 -37.06 -26.85 -38.71
CA LYS A 245 -35.88 -26.29 -39.35
C LYS A 245 -35.02 -27.39 -39.95
N TRP A 246 -34.28 -27.04 -40.99
CA TRP A 246 -33.27 -27.92 -41.56
C TRP A 246 -32.29 -28.41 -40.49
N GLY A 247 -32.08 -29.73 -40.42
CA GLY A 247 -31.24 -30.36 -39.40
C GLY A 247 -31.97 -30.79 -38.13
N GLU A 248 -33.23 -30.38 -37.94
CA GLU A 248 -34.08 -30.89 -36.86
C GLU A 248 -34.69 -32.24 -37.21
N THR A 249 -34.86 -33.08 -36.20
CA THR A 249 -35.55 -34.37 -36.31
C THR A 249 -37.06 -34.19 -36.17
N PHE A 250 -37.82 -34.57 -37.20
CA PHE A 250 -39.28 -34.50 -37.18
C PHE A 250 -39.91 -35.60 -38.04
N ASP A 251 -41.17 -35.88 -37.75
CA ASP A 251 -42.02 -36.82 -38.46
C ASP A 251 -43.17 -36.10 -39.17
N LEU A 252 -43.59 -36.65 -40.32
CA LEU A 252 -44.80 -36.24 -41.02
C LEU A 252 -45.88 -37.30 -40.85
N ARG A 253 -47.07 -36.88 -40.40
CA ARG A 253 -48.22 -37.78 -40.18
C ARG A 253 -49.45 -37.30 -40.94
N THR A 254 -50.21 -38.21 -41.54
CA THR A 254 -51.51 -37.85 -42.14
C THR A 254 -52.58 -37.64 -41.07
N SER A 255 -53.57 -36.79 -41.38
CA SER A 255 -54.69 -36.54 -40.46
C SER A 255 -55.76 -37.65 -40.42
N PHE A 256 -56.12 -38.24 -41.56
CA PHE A 256 -57.09 -39.35 -41.62
C PHE A 256 -56.93 -40.22 -42.89
N PRO A 257 -56.75 -41.54 -42.77
CA PRO A 257 -56.38 -42.26 -41.55
C PRO A 257 -55.02 -41.75 -41.02
N VAL A 258 -54.79 -41.84 -39.71
CA VAL A 258 -53.51 -41.42 -39.10
C VAL A 258 -52.43 -42.42 -39.48
N LYS A 259 -51.43 -41.96 -40.24
CA LYS A 259 -50.33 -42.77 -40.74
C LYS A 259 -49.02 -41.99 -40.59
N ASN A 260 -47.98 -42.63 -40.06
CA ASN A 260 -46.64 -42.06 -40.04
C ASN A 260 -45.96 -42.30 -41.39
N LEU A 261 -45.31 -41.28 -41.93
CA LEU A 261 -44.59 -41.33 -43.21
C LEU A 261 -43.11 -41.68 -43.06
N LYS A 262 -42.59 -41.75 -41.83
CA LYS A 262 -41.23 -42.23 -41.53
C LYS A 262 -41.09 -43.70 -41.94
N GLY A 263 -40.02 -44.05 -42.65
CA GLY A 263 -39.78 -45.38 -43.23
C GLY A 263 -40.44 -45.62 -44.59
N MET A 264 -41.13 -44.62 -45.15
CA MET A 264 -41.75 -44.67 -46.48
C MET A 264 -41.10 -43.70 -47.47
N GLU A 265 -39.92 -43.18 -47.16
CA GLU A 265 -39.26 -42.08 -47.87
C GLU A 265 -39.02 -42.39 -49.36
N SER A 266 -38.82 -43.67 -49.69
CA SER A 266 -38.60 -44.14 -51.06
C SER A 266 -39.88 -44.35 -51.88
N GLN A 267 -41.06 -44.37 -51.24
CA GLN A 267 -42.33 -44.56 -51.94
C GLN A 267 -42.79 -43.27 -52.61
N THR A 268 -43.46 -43.40 -53.75
CA THR A 268 -44.10 -42.27 -54.43
C THR A 268 -45.35 -41.78 -53.67
N LEU A 269 -45.80 -40.55 -53.90
CA LEU A 269 -47.02 -40.02 -53.28
C LEU A 269 -48.24 -40.86 -53.61
N ARG A 270 -48.29 -41.42 -54.83
CA ARG A 270 -49.33 -42.34 -55.27
C ARG A 270 -49.30 -43.66 -54.50
N GLU A 271 -48.14 -44.29 -54.34
CA GLU A 271 -47.97 -45.55 -53.58
C GLU A 271 -48.26 -45.37 -52.09
N ALA A 272 -47.86 -44.21 -51.54
CA ALA A 272 -48.09 -43.89 -50.13
C ALA A 272 -49.57 -43.60 -49.80
N GLY A 273 -50.41 -43.42 -50.83
CA GLY A 273 -51.84 -43.11 -50.71
C GLY A 273 -52.13 -41.64 -50.40
N LEU A 274 -51.25 -40.72 -50.84
CA LEU A 274 -51.35 -39.28 -50.56
C LEU A 274 -52.02 -38.48 -51.69
N CYS A 275 -52.28 -39.10 -52.84
CA CYS A 275 -53.03 -38.49 -53.95
C CYS A 275 -54.56 -38.59 -53.74
N PRO A 276 -55.36 -37.59 -54.16
CA PRO A 276 -54.98 -36.36 -54.85
C PRO A 276 -54.63 -35.20 -53.88
N SER A 277 -54.90 -35.34 -52.58
CA SER A 277 -54.56 -34.33 -51.59
C SER A 277 -54.41 -34.95 -50.20
N ALA A 278 -53.45 -34.46 -49.42
CA ALA A 278 -53.26 -34.91 -48.04
C ALA A 278 -52.90 -33.74 -47.12
N MET A 279 -53.38 -33.84 -45.88
CA MET A 279 -53.03 -32.96 -44.78
C MET A 279 -52.01 -33.66 -43.89
N LEU A 280 -50.81 -33.08 -43.80
CA LEU A 280 -49.65 -33.57 -43.07
C LEU A 280 -49.45 -32.74 -41.82
N LEU A 281 -49.39 -33.40 -40.68
CA LEU A 281 -49.10 -32.84 -39.38
C LEU A 281 -47.61 -33.08 -39.09
N VAL A 282 -46.88 -32.02 -38.79
CA VAL A 282 -45.49 -32.11 -38.31
C VAL A 282 -45.54 -32.51 -36.83
N ALA A 283 -44.89 -33.62 -36.50
CA ALA A 283 -44.66 -34.05 -35.13
C ALA A 283 -43.16 -33.97 -34.84
N GLN A 284 -42.77 -33.31 -33.74
CA GLN A 284 -41.38 -33.38 -33.26
C GLN A 284 -41.14 -34.77 -32.66
N ASP A 285 -40.01 -35.40 -33.01
CA ASP A 285 -39.55 -36.60 -32.31
C ASP A 285 -39.25 -36.20 -30.85
N SER A 286 -39.93 -36.83 -29.90
CA SER A 286 -39.66 -36.68 -28.46
C SER A 286 -38.55 -37.64 -28.01
#